data_AF-A0A924UTL3-F1
#
_entry.id   AF-A0A924UTL3-F1
#
_cell.length_a   1.000
_cell.length_b   1.000
_cell.length_c   1.000
_cell.angle_alpha   90.00
_cell.angle_beta   90.00
_cell.angle_gamma   90.00
#
_symmetry.space_group_name_H-M   'P 1'
#
loop_
_entity.id
_entity.type
_entity.pdbx_description
1 polymer ?
#
loop_
_entity_poly.entity_id
_entity_poly.type
_entity_poly.pdbx_seq_one_letter_code
_entity_poly.pdbx_strand_id
1 'polypeptide(L)'
;MKSSIVNVRIPLEIKNALIKEANQSGKNLSDNIREILTSHSHKLENKDSILGSEMYNTSEFIFLFAWILEKRRCQDDDNKIDVINDLKCITYKVINDESLPIHIREEFEKVHFDLKRYIKNFGSVNNSFDFCDPKNRQSFDYSHLLDHIRFKAFENKMFS
;
A
#
# COMPACT_ATOMS: atom_id res chain seq x y z
N MET A 1 -22.64 8.45 -21.54
CA MET A 1 -21.86 7.45 -20.78
C MET A 1 -22.69 6.18 -20.68
N LYS A 2 -22.09 4.99 -20.85
CA LYS A 2 -22.80 3.72 -20.62
C LYS A 2 -23.15 3.62 -19.14
N SER A 3 -24.42 3.40 -18.82
CA SER A 3 -24.85 3.11 -17.46
C SER A 3 -24.56 1.63 -17.18
N SER A 4 -23.79 1.35 -16.14
CA SER A 4 -23.53 -0.01 -15.65
C SER A 4 -24.35 -0.22 -14.38
N ILE A 5 -25.07 -1.34 -14.30
CA ILE A 5 -25.84 -1.72 -13.12
C ILE A 5 -24.88 -2.46 -12.18
N VAL A 6 -24.72 -1.94 -10.97
CA VAL A 6 -23.90 -2.56 -9.91
C VAL A 6 -24.82 -3.00 -8.78
N ASN A 7 -24.82 -4.29 -8.48
CA ASN A 7 -25.59 -4.85 -7.38
C ASN A 7 -24.73 -4.91 -6.12
N VAL A 8 -25.13 -4.19 -5.07
CA VAL A 8 -24.38 -4.10 -3.81
C VAL A 8 -25.20 -4.73 -2.69
N ARG A 9 -24.57 -5.57 -1.87
CA ARG A 9 -25.16 -6.10 -0.63
C ARG A 9 -24.66 -5.28 0.54
N ILE A 10 -25.60 -4.70 1.30
CA ILE A 10 -25.30 -3.89 2.48
C ILE A 10 -26.20 -4.30 3.65
N PRO A 11 -25.76 -4.07 4.90
CA PRO A 11 -26.61 -4.20 6.08
C PRO A 11 -27.93 -3.42 5.95
N LEU A 12 -28.99 -3.96 6.53
CA LEU A 12 -30.35 -3.42 6.40
C LEU A 12 -30.47 -2.03 7.03
N GLU A 13 -29.75 -1.81 8.12
CA GLU A 13 -29.69 -0.55 8.86
C GLU A 13 -29.14 0.57 7.97
N ILE A 14 -28.06 0.28 7.25
CA ILE A 14 -27.41 1.20 6.31
C ILE A 14 -28.33 1.47 5.12
N LYS A 15 -28.97 0.43 4.57
CA LYS A 15 -29.95 0.59 3.49
C LYS A 15 -31.08 1.54 3.89
N ASN A 16 -31.65 1.36 5.08
CA ASN A 16 -32.75 2.18 5.58
C ASN A 16 -32.31 3.63 5.81
N ALA A 17 -31.10 3.85 6.32
CA ALA A 17 -30.53 5.18 6.48
C ALA A 17 -30.35 5.89 5.12
N LEU A 18 -29.78 5.20 4.12
CA LEU A 18 -29.57 5.75 2.78
C LEU A 18 -30.89 6.11 2.08
N ILE A 19 -31.94 5.29 2.24
CA ILE A 19 -33.27 5.57 1.69
C ILE A 19 -33.88 6.80 2.37
N LYS A 20 -33.77 6.90 3.70
CA LYS A 20 -34.29 8.04 4.46
C LYS A 20 -33.62 9.35 4.04
N GLU A 21 -32.30 9.34 3.89
CA GLU A 21 -31.51 10.50 3.47
C GLU A 21 -31.82 10.90 2.02
N ALA A 22 -31.97 9.93 1.12
CA ALA A 22 -32.37 10.18 -0.27
C ALA A 22 -33.76 10.85 -0.35
N ASN A 23 -34.72 10.34 0.44
CA ASN A 23 -36.06 10.92 0.53
C ASN A 23 -36.05 12.35 1.10
N GLN A 24 -35.25 12.61 2.14
CA GLN A 24 -35.11 13.94 2.72
C GLN A 24 -34.47 14.94 1.75
N SER A 25 -33.58 14.47 0.89
CA SER A 25 -32.86 15.29 -0.08
C SER A 25 -33.57 15.40 -1.44
N GLY A 26 -34.73 14.77 -1.61
CA GLY A 26 -35.47 14.73 -2.88
C GLY A 26 -34.73 14.01 -4.02
N LYS A 27 -33.74 13.16 -3.70
CA LYS A 27 -32.89 12.46 -4.66
C LYS A 27 -33.31 11.00 -4.77
N ASN A 28 -33.08 10.37 -5.93
CA ASN A 28 -33.20 8.92 -6.02
C ASN A 28 -32.03 8.26 -5.29
N LEU A 29 -32.23 7.01 -4.84
CA LEU A 29 -31.24 6.28 -4.04
C LEU A 29 -29.88 6.15 -4.74
N SER A 30 -29.88 5.93 -6.06
CA SER A 30 -28.65 5.78 -6.85
C SER A 30 -27.85 7.08 -6.91
N ASP A 31 -28.51 8.22 -7.08
CA ASP A 31 -27.86 9.53 -7.13
C ASP A 31 -27.36 9.94 -5.75
N ASN A 32 -28.13 9.65 -4.69
CA ASN A 32 -27.68 9.87 -3.32
C ASN A 32 -26.43 9.03 -3.00
N ILE A 33 -26.43 7.75 -3.36
CA ILE A 33 -25.27 6.87 -3.16
C ILE A 33 -24.07 7.35 -3.99
N ARG A 34 -24.28 7.74 -5.26
CA ARG A 34 -23.19 8.28 -6.09
C ARG A 34 -22.58 9.52 -5.47
N GLU A 35 -23.40 10.45 -5.00
CA GLU A 35 -22.91 11.67 -4.38
C GLU A 35 -22.17 11.42 -3.07
N ILE A 36 -22.66 10.51 -2.23
CA ILE A 36 -21.95 10.06 -1.03
C ILE A 36 -20.60 9.44 -1.41
N LEU A 37 -20.58 8.52 -2.38
CA LEU A 37 -19.35 7.87 -2.83
C LEU A 37 -18.36 8.84 -3.47
N THR A 38 -18.83 9.76 -4.30
CA THR A 38 -17.99 10.79 -4.94
C THR A 38 -17.44 11.76 -3.91
N SER A 39 -18.28 12.20 -2.95
CA SER A 39 -17.84 13.06 -1.85
C SER A 39 -16.83 12.35 -0.94
N HIS A 40 -17.03 11.04 -0.70
CA HIS A 40 -16.09 10.25 0.07
C HIS A 40 -14.79 9.98 -0.70
N SER A 41 -14.86 9.75 -2.01
CA SER A 41 -13.70 9.61 -2.90
C SER A 41 -12.86 10.87 -2.91
N HIS A 42 -13.48 12.05 -3.08
CA HIS A 42 -12.76 13.32 -3.00
C HIS A 42 -12.24 13.61 -1.59
N LYS A 43 -12.91 13.14 -0.54
CA LYS A 43 -12.38 13.22 0.82
C LYS A 43 -11.23 12.25 1.07
N LEU A 44 -11.16 11.12 0.37
CA LEU A 44 -10.03 10.19 0.42
C LEU A 44 -8.83 10.78 -0.33
N GLU A 45 -9.05 11.30 -1.54
CA GLU A 45 -8.03 12.06 -2.31
C GLU A 45 -7.48 13.25 -1.52
N ASN A 46 -8.33 13.94 -0.74
CA ASN A 46 -7.90 15.04 0.14
C ASN A 46 -7.41 14.57 1.52
N LYS A 47 -7.70 13.34 1.97
CA LYS A 47 -7.15 12.81 3.23
C LYS A 47 -5.70 12.36 3.08
N ASP A 48 -5.29 11.99 1.86
CA ASP A 48 -3.87 11.91 1.49
C ASP A 48 -3.16 13.28 1.68
N SER A 49 -3.91 14.39 1.72
CA SER A 49 -3.40 15.74 2.03
C SER A 49 -3.42 16.10 3.54
N ILE A 50 -4.18 15.40 4.39
CA ILE A 50 -4.32 15.72 5.83
C ILE A 50 -3.41 14.83 6.69
N LEU A 51 -3.07 13.63 6.23
CA LEU A 51 -2.11 12.72 6.88
C LEU A 51 -0.67 12.87 6.36
N GLY A 52 -0.41 13.88 5.53
CA GLY A 52 0.85 14.06 4.82
C GLY A 52 0.97 13.11 3.62
N SER A 53 1.46 13.61 2.49
CA SER A 53 1.76 12.84 1.29
C SER A 53 2.93 11.86 1.47
N GLU A 54 3.22 11.47 2.71
CA GLU A 54 4.37 10.65 3.06
C GLU A 54 4.05 9.21 2.65
N MET A 55 4.87 8.62 1.79
CA MET A 55 4.55 7.36 1.12
C MET A 55 4.27 6.22 2.09
N TYR A 56 4.77 6.30 3.33
CA TYR A 56 4.57 5.28 4.36
C TYR A 56 3.11 5.07 4.78
N ASN A 57 2.20 6.02 4.50
CA ASN A 57 0.76 5.90 4.79
C ASN A 57 -0.04 5.27 3.64
N THR A 58 0.59 5.00 2.50
CA THR A 58 -0.09 4.44 1.33
C THR A 58 -0.32 2.94 1.48
N SER A 59 -1.42 2.45 0.90
CA SER A 59 -1.68 1.00 0.82
C SER A 59 -0.58 0.26 0.04
N GLU A 60 0.00 0.91 -0.97
CA GLU A 60 1.14 0.40 -1.73
C GLU A 60 2.36 0.14 -0.82
N PHE A 61 2.70 1.10 0.05
CA PHE A 61 3.81 0.93 0.99
C PHE A 61 3.51 -0.15 2.03
N ILE A 62 2.30 -0.18 2.58
CA ILE A 62 1.90 -1.22 3.54
C ILE A 62 2.01 -2.61 2.91
N PHE A 63 1.60 -2.75 1.64
CA PHE A 63 1.73 -3.99 0.89
C PHE A 63 3.20 -4.39 0.70
N LEU A 64 4.05 -3.46 0.23
CA LEU A 64 5.49 -3.70 0.07
C LEU A 64 6.15 -4.08 1.41
N PHE A 65 5.81 -3.37 2.48
CA PHE A 65 6.36 -3.61 3.80
C PHE A 65 5.97 -5.00 4.34
N ALA A 66 4.69 -5.36 4.23
CA ALA A 66 4.22 -6.68 4.62
C ALA A 66 4.93 -7.79 3.84
N TRP A 67 5.13 -7.60 2.53
CA TRP A 67 5.87 -8.53 1.68
C TRP A 67 7.35 -8.65 2.12
N ILE A 68 8.05 -7.54 2.35
CA ILE A 68 9.45 -7.55 2.85
C ILE A 68 9.58 -8.31 4.18
N LEU A 69 8.62 -8.15 5.08
CA LEU A 69 8.59 -8.87 6.37
C LEU A 69 8.29 -10.36 6.19
N GLU A 70 7.45 -10.73 5.24
CA GLU A 70 7.15 -12.12 4.91
C GLU A 70 8.41 -12.82 4.36
N LYS A 71 9.16 -12.16 3.46
CA LYS A 71 10.40 -12.70 2.89
C LYS A 71 11.52 -12.97 3.88
N ARG A 72 11.49 -12.31 5.03
CA ARG A 72 12.37 -12.66 6.15
C ARG A 72 12.23 -14.13 6.59
N ARG A 73 11.07 -14.74 6.39
CA ARG A 73 10.78 -16.14 6.77
C ARG A 73 10.84 -17.11 5.60
N CYS A 74 10.53 -16.62 4.40
CA CYS A 74 10.50 -17.44 3.18
C CYS A 74 11.19 -16.67 2.06
N GLN A 75 12.40 -17.10 1.66
CA GLN A 75 13.16 -16.41 0.62
C GLN A 75 12.61 -16.68 -0.79
N ASP A 76 11.81 -17.73 -0.93
CA ASP A 76 11.14 -18.08 -2.18
C ASP A 76 9.84 -17.29 -2.35
N ASP A 77 9.35 -17.23 -3.58
CA ASP A 77 8.11 -16.53 -3.91
C ASP A 77 7.35 -17.30 -5.00
N ASP A 78 6.06 -17.50 -4.75
CA ASP A 78 5.12 -18.22 -5.61
C ASP A 78 4.16 -17.28 -6.33
N ASN A 79 4.33 -15.95 -6.18
CA ASN A 79 3.53 -14.96 -6.87
C ASN A 79 3.82 -14.97 -8.37
N LYS A 80 2.82 -14.47 -9.12
CA LYS A 80 2.98 -14.18 -10.54
C LYS A 80 3.98 -13.05 -10.75
N ILE A 81 4.73 -13.11 -11.85
CA ILE A 81 5.72 -12.10 -12.24
C ILE A 81 5.15 -10.66 -12.26
N ASP A 82 3.86 -10.49 -12.54
CA ASP A 82 3.19 -9.18 -12.54
C ASP A 82 3.21 -8.55 -11.14
N VAL A 83 2.94 -9.34 -10.09
CA VAL A 83 2.99 -8.89 -8.68
C VAL A 83 4.42 -8.47 -8.32
N ILE A 84 5.43 -9.21 -8.78
CA ILE A 84 6.83 -8.87 -8.54
C ILE A 84 7.23 -7.59 -9.28
N ASN A 85 6.69 -7.36 -10.48
CA ASN A 85 6.88 -6.10 -11.20
C ASN A 85 6.20 -4.92 -10.50
N ASP A 86 5.01 -5.12 -9.94
CA ASP A 86 4.33 -4.10 -9.14
C ASP A 86 5.16 -3.74 -7.90
N LEU A 87 5.66 -4.74 -7.16
CA LEU A 87 6.56 -4.53 -6.03
C LEU A 87 7.82 -3.76 -6.42
N LYS A 88 8.42 -4.07 -7.59
CA LYS A 88 9.56 -3.32 -8.12
C LYS A 88 9.22 -1.85 -8.37
N CYS A 89 8.04 -1.56 -8.92
CA CYS A 89 7.56 -0.20 -9.16
C CYS A 89 7.30 0.55 -7.85
N ILE A 90 6.64 -0.09 -6.87
CA ILE A 90 6.41 0.49 -5.54
C ILE A 90 7.76 0.78 -4.87
N THR A 91 8.70 -0.18 -4.88
CA THR A 91 10.03 0.01 -4.29
C THR A 91 10.77 1.19 -4.93
N TYR A 92 10.66 1.37 -6.26
CA TYR A 92 11.24 2.53 -6.93
C TYR A 92 10.62 3.85 -6.45
N LYS A 93 9.30 3.91 -6.27
CA LYS A 93 8.65 5.10 -5.68
C LYS A 93 9.20 5.39 -4.27
N VAL A 94 9.36 4.37 -3.42
CA VAL A 94 9.92 4.52 -2.06
C VAL A 94 11.34 5.09 -2.07
N ILE A 95 12.20 4.59 -2.98
CA ILE A 95 13.58 5.09 -3.10
C ILE A 95 13.62 6.58 -3.48
N ASN A 96 12.64 7.05 -4.26
CA ASN A 96 12.58 8.44 -4.70
C ASN A 96 11.74 9.35 -3.77
N ASP A 97 11.22 8.82 -2.66
CA ASP A 97 10.47 9.63 -1.70
C ASP A 97 11.44 10.40 -0.79
N GLU A 98 11.59 11.70 -1.04
CA GLU A 98 12.47 12.59 -0.26
C GLU A 98 12.03 12.78 1.20
N SER A 99 10.80 12.40 1.56
CA SER A 99 10.34 12.41 2.96
C SER A 99 10.99 11.31 3.81
N LEU A 100 11.54 10.27 3.18
CA LEU A 100 12.20 9.18 3.88
C LEU A 100 13.68 9.49 4.15
N PRO A 101 14.21 9.11 5.34
CA PRO A 101 15.63 9.23 5.61
C PRO A 101 16.50 8.51 4.57
N ILE A 102 17.65 9.08 4.22
CA ILE A 102 18.60 8.52 3.24
C ILE A 102 18.90 7.05 3.52
N HIS A 103 19.24 6.71 4.77
CA HIS A 103 19.58 5.35 5.15
C HIS A 103 18.42 4.36 4.94
N ILE A 104 17.15 4.79 5.06
CA ILE A 104 16.00 3.94 4.75
C ILE A 104 15.92 3.70 3.24
N ARG A 105 16.10 4.76 2.44
CA ARG A 105 16.08 4.67 0.98
C ARG A 105 17.17 3.73 0.46
N GLU A 106 18.39 3.80 1.02
CA GLU A 106 19.50 2.88 0.73
C GLU A 106 19.15 1.42 1.03
N GLU A 107 18.41 1.14 2.11
CA GLU A 107 17.93 -0.22 2.38
C GLU A 107 16.92 -0.70 1.30
N PHE A 108 16.02 0.17 0.84
CA PHE A 108 15.10 -0.15 -0.25
C PHE A 108 15.81 -0.31 -1.61
N GLU A 109 16.97 0.32 -1.83
CA GLU A 109 17.78 0.07 -3.03
C GLU A 109 18.27 -1.38 -3.10
N LYS A 110 18.59 -2.00 -1.97
CA LYS A 110 18.96 -3.43 -1.91
C LYS A 110 17.80 -4.32 -2.36
N VAL A 111 16.59 -4.03 -1.88
CA VAL A 111 15.36 -4.74 -2.28
C VAL A 111 15.11 -4.56 -3.78
N HIS A 112 15.25 -3.33 -4.28
CA HIS A 112 15.02 -3.03 -5.69
C HIS A 112 16.04 -3.70 -6.62
N PHE A 113 17.30 -3.73 -6.21
CA PHE A 113 18.35 -4.46 -6.92
C PHE A 113 18.04 -5.96 -6.98
N ASP A 114 17.63 -6.54 -5.85
CA ASP A 114 17.34 -7.96 -5.77
C ASP A 114 16.06 -8.33 -6.56
N LEU A 115 15.02 -7.49 -6.53
CA LEU A 115 13.84 -7.64 -7.39
C LEU A 115 14.22 -7.66 -8.88
N LYS A 116 15.12 -6.78 -9.34
CA LYS A 116 15.61 -6.79 -10.72
C LYS A 116 16.31 -8.11 -11.07
N ARG A 117 17.18 -8.59 -10.17
CA ARG A 117 17.86 -9.89 -10.33
C ARG A 117 16.84 -11.04 -10.39
N TYR A 118 15.89 -11.07 -9.45
CA TYR A 118 14.86 -12.10 -9.38
C TYR A 118 14.00 -12.14 -10.65
N ILE A 119 13.52 -10.98 -11.13
CA ILE A 119 12.71 -10.88 -12.36
C ILE A 119 13.49 -11.36 -13.58
N LYS A 120 14.78 -11.02 -13.68
CA LYS A 120 15.65 -11.47 -14.78
C LYS A 120 15.76 -12.99 -14.86
N ASN A 121 15.74 -13.66 -13.70
CA ASN A 121 15.87 -15.12 -13.59
C ASN A 121 14.54 -15.81 -13.25
N PHE A 122 13.40 -15.15 -13.48
CA PHE A 122 12.08 -15.66 -13.07
C PHE A 122 11.82 -17.06 -13.63
N GLY A 123 11.37 -17.98 -12.78
CA GLY A 123 11.14 -19.39 -13.14
C GLY A 123 12.40 -20.27 -13.14
N SER A 124 13.58 -19.73 -12.83
CA SER A 124 14.80 -20.55 -12.67
C SER A 124 14.80 -21.30 -11.34
N VAL A 125 15.39 -22.49 -11.33
CA VAL A 125 15.60 -23.27 -10.10
C VAL A 125 16.56 -22.51 -9.17
N ASN A 126 16.20 -22.42 -7.88
CA ASN A 126 16.95 -21.68 -6.84
C ASN A 126 16.99 -20.15 -7.03
N ASN A 127 15.97 -19.57 -7.68
CA ASN A 127 15.79 -18.12 -7.68
C ASN A 127 15.07 -17.68 -6.40
N SER A 128 15.83 -17.41 -5.34
CA SER A 128 15.34 -16.92 -4.04
C SER A 128 15.81 -15.49 -3.79
N PHE A 129 15.15 -14.73 -2.93
CA PHE A 129 15.54 -13.37 -2.56
C PHE A 129 16.75 -13.36 -1.60
N ASP A 130 17.81 -12.68 -2.03
CA ASP A 130 19.07 -12.55 -1.30
C ASP A 130 19.03 -11.38 -0.30
N PHE A 131 18.16 -10.38 -0.48
CA PHE A 131 18.05 -9.23 0.44
C PHE A 131 17.59 -9.66 1.84
N CYS A 132 16.95 -10.81 1.97
CA CYS A 132 16.43 -11.33 3.24
C CYS A 132 17.32 -12.42 3.87
N ASP A 133 18.45 -12.77 3.24
CA ASP A 133 19.40 -13.73 3.79
C ASP A 133 20.32 -13.07 4.85
N PRO A 134 20.26 -13.46 6.13
CA PRO A 134 21.11 -12.89 7.18
C PRO A 134 22.61 -13.17 6.98
N LYS A 135 22.98 -14.11 6.10
CA LYS A 135 24.39 -14.37 5.74
C LYS A 135 24.89 -13.46 4.63
N ASN A 136 23.99 -12.78 3.92
CA ASN A 136 24.35 -11.87 2.85
C ASN A 136 24.78 -10.51 3.42
N ARG A 137 25.94 -10.01 3.02
CA ARG A 137 26.43 -8.68 3.42
C ARG A 137 25.57 -7.53 2.90
N GLN A 138 24.78 -7.79 1.86
CA GLN A 138 23.82 -6.86 1.27
C GLN A 138 22.39 -7.15 1.75
N SER A 139 22.23 -7.82 2.89
CA SER A 139 20.91 -8.02 3.49
C SER A 139 20.28 -6.68 3.90
N PHE A 140 18.96 -6.64 3.84
CA PHE A 140 18.14 -5.55 4.32
C PHE A 140 18.24 -5.44 5.85
N ASP A 141 18.58 -4.25 6.33
CA ASP A 141 18.58 -3.94 7.76
C ASP A 141 17.16 -3.54 8.21
N TYR A 142 16.47 -4.53 8.78
CA TYR A 142 15.12 -4.34 9.29
C TYR A 142 15.05 -3.41 10.51
N SER A 143 16.15 -3.18 11.22
CA SER A 143 16.13 -2.37 12.46
C SER A 143 15.80 -0.91 12.16
N HIS A 144 16.48 -0.34 11.16
CA HIS A 144 16.27 1.05 10.75
C HIS A 144 14.82 1.33 10.34
N LEU A 145 14.22 0.45 9.54
CA LEU A 145 12.83 0.62 9.10
C LEU A 145 11.84 0.49 10.26
N LEU A 146 12.04 -0.50 11.14
CA LEU A 146 11.16 -0.68 12.29
C LEU A 146 11.25 0.50 13.27
N ASP A 147 12.44 1.05 13.49
CA ASP A 147 12.64 2.19 14.36
C ASP A 147 12.03 3.46 13.75
N HIS A 148 12.15 3.66 12.44
CA HIS A 148 11.49 4.76 11.74
C HIS A 148 9.95 4.67 11.85
N ILE A 149 9.36 3.49 11.58
CA ILE A 149 7.92 3.28 11.69
C ILE A 149 7.44 3.49 13.14
N ARG A 150 8.18 2.98 14.12
CA ARG A 150 7.86 3.18 15.55
C ARG A 150 7.87 4.66 15.89
N PHE A 151 8.92 5.38 15.51
CA PHE A 151 9.05 6.81 15.78
C PHE A 151 7.86 7.60 15.20
N LYS A 152 7.54 7.41 13.92
CA LYS A 152 6.40 8.06 13.26
C LYS A 152 5.05 7.68 13.89
N ALA A 153 4.88 6.42 14.28
CA ALA A 153 3.66 5.98 14.98
C ALA A 153 3.51 6.62 16.38
N PHE A 154 4.61 6.94 17.06
CA PHE A 154 4.60 7.67 18.32
C PHE A 154 4.30 9.15 18.14
N GLU A 155 4.87 9.81 17.13
CA GLU A 155 4.54 11.21 16.80
C GLU A 155 3.04 11.37 16.54
N ASN A 156 2.46 10.48 15.72
CA ASN A 156 1.03 10.52 15.39
C ASN A 156 0.11 10.33 16.61
N LYS A 157 0.57 9.68 17.69
CA LYS A 157 -0.19 9.52 18.95
C LYS A 157 -0.11 10.73 19.88
N MET A 158 0.94 11.54 19.77
CA MET A 158 1.10 12.74 20.60
C MET A 158 0.31 13.93 20.06
N PHE A 159 0.02 13.93 18.75
CA PHE A 159 -0.71 15.01 18.07
C PHE A 159 -2.17 14.66 17.70
N SER A 160 -2.69 13.50 18.15
CA SER A 160 -4.09 13.06 18.00
C SER A 160 -4.89 13.21 19.28
#